data_AF-A0AA40DJ65-F1
#
_entry.id   AF-A0AA40DJ65-F1
#
_cell.length_a   1.000
_cell.length_b   1.000
_cell.length_c   1.000
_cell.angle_alpha   90.00
_cell.angle_beta   90.00
_cell.angle_gamma   90.00
#
_symmetry.space_group_name_H-M   'P 1'
#
loop_
_entity.id
_entity.type
_entity.pdbx_description
1 polymer ?
#
loop_
_entity_poly.entity_id
_entity_poly.type
_entity_poly.pdbx_seq_one_letter_code
_entity_poly.pdbx_strand_id
1 'polypeptide(L)'
;MPSKASILDTLSGECPAIDATRTKPGTNTTSTYWPDVDTWTRWGGFNAQDLYKRYQPIVDAEWASGVAGSADPSSWDTRVFDEDSLEHYLSKFLLPHVNTALGHACHVLGMDKNNDLDVGRGGRCYYGGDTTRLFKPDWSLCSDSQTQGSKLYKNLLPGDTKLAMKWRSSMYKTAAHYAWKDPVRQILYYMKEVGVRYGWLITDAELVVLRVSVELTGPGQAIDRPKRQPCSTLGHSRMSSTETDVSHLSSALQGTSLNNSLYAPPDNGVEAYHVEYQTIPWENSGHKSQLSIRLALFYLAMMAGYGARSLLPAYPAFDSCWWCDSNADLFVHNTTGIPSKIPHNLEHPNPTGQRGPAFTSETGRPEKFLTRASVQTLDIDLQRQQPYYDVEESDEQGKMVTRRIFVDDNVTIYDADTAQYGRLQGLRWVPEVAGSGDSREGKRPSEGPSGSDKRHKK
;
A
#
# COMPACT_ATOMS: atom_id res chain seq x y z
N MET A 1 36.07 24.99 -2.49
CA MET A 1 35.55 23.60 -2.50
C MET A 1 34.07 23.67 -2.78
N PRO A 2 33.48 22.79 -3.61
CA PRO A 2 32.02 22.76 -3.77
C PRO A 2 31.40 22.54 -2.39
N SER A 3 30.39 23.34 -2.03
CA SER A 3 29.68 23.16 -0.77
C SER A 3 29.04 21.77 -0.76
N LYS A 4 29.37 20.95 0.24
CA LYS A 4 28.68 19.68 0.47
C LYS A 4 27.21 19.99 0.74
N ALA A 5 26.33 19.62 -0.18
CA ALA A 5 24.89 19.73 0.00
C ALA A 5 24.32 18.33 0.29
N SER A 6 23.16 18.27 0.92
CA SER A 6 22.39 17.05 1.11
C SER A 6 21.11 17.07 0.27
N ILE A 7 20.39 15.94 0.19
CA ILE A 7 19.05 15.91 -0.43
C ILE A 7 18.13 16.87 0.30
N LEU A 8 18.20 16.90 1.63
CA LEU A 8 17.38 17.78 2.45
C LEU A 8 17.63 19.24 2.07
N ASP A 9 18.89 19.68 1.99
CA ASP A 9 19.22 21.07 1.65
C ASP A 9 18.69 21.46 0.26
N THR A 10 18.82 20.55 -0.70
CA THR A 10 18.45 20.82 -2.10
C THR A 10 16.94 20.84 -2.30
N LEU A 11 16.22 19.87 -1.72
CA LEU A 11 14.77 19.74 -1.94
C LEU A 11 13.95 20.67 -1.04
N SER A 12 14.46 21.05 0.14
CA SER A 12 13.81 22.04 1.02
C SER A 12 13.91 23.48 0.52
N GLY A 13 14.73 23.74 -0.50
CA GLY A 13 14.85 25.06 -1.12
C GLY A 13 13.54 25.54 -1.74
N GLU A 14 13.43 26.85 -1.90
CA GLU A 14 12.26 27.48 -2.51
C GLU A 14 12.00 26.94 -3.93
N CYS A 15 10.75 26.61 -4.21
CA CYS A 15 10.31 26.35 -5.57
C CYS A 15 10.13 27.70 -6.27
N PRO A 16 10.60 27.89 -7.51
CA PRO A 16 10.38 29.14 -8.20
C PRO A 16 8.88 29.45 -8.28
N ALA A 17 8.55 30.73 -8.11
CA ALA A 17 7.17 31.18 -8.08
C ALA A 17 6.52 31.00 -9.46
N ILE A 18 5.27 30.51 -9.47
CA ILE A 18 4.47 30.38 -10.67
C ILE A 18 3.62 31.64 -10.85
N ASP A 19 3.65 32.22 -12.05
CA ASP A 19 2.72 33.25 -12.49
C ASP A 19 1.50 32.61 -13.15
N ALA A 20 0.46 32.37 -12.35
CA ALA A 20 -0.82 31.83 -12.80
C ALA A 20 -1.88 32.90 -13.08
N THR A 21 -1.50 34.19 -13.19
CA THR A 21 -2.45 35.31 -13.36
C THR A 21 -3.27 35.25 -14.65
N ARG A 22 -2.84 34.43 -15.62
CA ARG A 22 -3.47 34.28 -16.94
C ARG A 22 -4.29 32.99 -17.08
N THR A 23 -4.36 32.18 -16.03
CA THR A 23 -5.18 30.98 -16.02
C THR A 23 -6.66 31.36 -16.08
N LYS A 24 -7.45 30.55 -16.79
CA LYS A 24 -8.89 30.77 -16.95
C LYS A 24 -9.67 29.80 -16.05
N PRO A 25 -10.80 30.23 -15.48
CA PRO A 25 -11.76 29.31 -14.87
C PRO A 25 -12.23 28.27 -15.89
N GLY A 26 -12.52 27.07 -15.41
CA GLY A 26 -13.02 25.98 -16.23
C GLY A 26 -13.59 24.85 -15.38
N THR A 27 -14.29 23.93 -16.02
CA THR A 27 -14.82 22.73 -15.36
C THR A 27 -13.75 21.65 -15.26
N ASN A 28 -13.80 20.86 -14.20
CA ASN A 28 -13.03 19.64 -14.12
C ASN A 28 -13.55 18.62 -15.13
N THR A 29 -12.65 17.75 -15.59
CA THR A 29 -13.04 16.55 -16.33
C THR A 29 -13.88 15.67 -15.41
N THR A 30 -14.94 15.07 -15.93
CA THR A 30 -15.83 14.19 -15.17
C THR A 30 -16.04 12.87 -15.90
N SER A 31 -16.28 11.81 -15.14
CA SER A 31 -16.64 10.50 -15.69
C SER A 31 -17.55 9.75 -14.71
N THR A 32 -18.53 9.04 -15.25
CA THR A 32 -19.40 8.15 -14.49
C THR A 32 -18.71 6.85 -14.08
N TYR A 33 -17.58 6.51 -14.72
CA TYR A 33 -16.81 5.30 -14.42
C TYR A 33 -15.88 5.45 -13.21
N TRP A 34 -15.59 6.68 -12.78
CA TRP A 34 -14.71 6.89 -11.64
C TRP A 34 -15.44 6.56 -10.34
N PRO A 35 -14.77 5.88 -9.40
CA PRO A 35 -15.34 5.59 -8.09
C PRO A 35 -15.77 6.89 -7.41
N ASP A 36 -16.82 6.83 -6.58
CA ASP A 36 -17.22 7.99 -5.79
C ASP A 36 -16.30 8.13 -4.57
N VAL A 37 -16.20 9.37 -4.08
CA VAL A 37 -15.48 9.75 -2.88
C VAL A 37 -16.39 10.69 -2.10
N ASP A 38 -16.91 10.23 -0.97
CA ASP A 38 -17.81 11.03 -0.15
C ASP A 38 -17.08 12.04 0.70
N THR A 39 -15.99 11.59 1.31
CA THR A 39 -15.15 12.41 2.19
C THR A 39 -13.70 11.98 2.06
N TRP A 40 -12.82 12.85 2.55
CA TRP A 40 -11.42 12.52 2.77
C TRP A 40 -10.96 13.08 4.12
N THR A 41 -10.02 12.41 4.76
CA THR A 41 -9.51 12.77 6.08
C THR A 41 -8.05 13.19 6.00
N ARG A 42 -7.54 13.90 7.00
CA ARG A 42 -6.14 14.35 6.98
C ARG A 42 -5.20 13.18 7.25
N TRP A 43 -4.19 13.00 6.39
CA TRP A 43 -3.14 12.00 6.57
C TRP A 43 -2.10 12.48 7.58
N GLY A 44 -2.34 12.22 8.87
CA GLY A 44 -1.48 12.70 9.96
C GLY A 44 -0.03 12.22 9.91
N GLY A 45 0.21 11.00 9.40
CA GLY A 45 1.55 10.41 9.30
C GLY A 45 2.45 11.00 8.20
N PHE A 46 1.88 11.72 7.23
CA PHE A 46 2.65 12.36 6.16
C PHE A 46 3.04 13.79 6.58
N ASN A 47 4.04 13.91 7.46
CA ASN A 47 4.52 15.21 7.93
C ASN A 47 6.06 15.27 7.94
N ALA A 48 6.62 16.48 7.93
CA ALA A 48 8.05 16.71 7.79
C ALA A 48 8.88 16.01 8.88
N GLN A 49 8.43 16.09 10.13
CA GLN A 49 9.17 15.55 11.27
C GLN A 49 9.24 14.02 11.21
N ASP A 50 8.11 13.37 10.92
CA ASP A 50 8.01 11.93 10.83
C ASP A 50 8.77 11.37 9.62
N LEU A 51 8.66 12.01 8.47
CA LEU A 51 9.38 11.59 7.27
C LEU A 51 10.89 11.80 7.43
N TYR A 52 11.31 12.95 7.98
CA TYR A 52 12.72 13.22 8.24
C TYR A 52 13.34 12.17 9.18
N LYS A 53 12.70 11.85 10.31
CA LYS A 53 13.21 10.82 11.23
C LYS A 53 13.49 9.48 10.56
N ARG A 54 12.66 9.08 9.59
CA ARG A 54 12.74 7.78 8.92
C ARG A 54 13.76 7.74 7.80
N TYR A 55 13.90 8.85 7.07
CA TYR A 55 14.81 8.97 5.94
C TYR A 55 16.10 9.71 6.29
N GLN A 56 16.33 10.07 7.56
CA GLN A 56 17.49 10.86 8.00
C GLN A 56 18.81 10.35 7.41
N PRO A 57 19.15 9.04 7.46
CA PRO A 57 20.44 8.57 6.93
C PRO A 57 20.60 8.80 5.42
N ILE A 58 19.50 8.92 4.69
CA ILE A 58 19.48 9.14 3.24
C ILE A 58 19.48 10.64 2.93
N VAL A 59 18.62 11.41 3.60
CA VAL A 59 18.44 12.82 3.23
C VAL A 59 19.55 13.72 3.73
N ASP A 60 20.28 13.30 4.78
CA ASP A 60 21.46 13.99 5.30
C ASP A 60 22.77 13.45 4.69
N ALA A 61 22.71 12.46 3.79
CA ALA A 61 23.89 11.92 3.13
C ALA A 61 24.60 12.98 2.27
N GLU A 62 25.92 12.91 2.20
CA GLU A 62 26.72 13.85 1.42
C GLU A 62 26.45 13.67 -0.09
N TRP A 63 25.92 14.71 -0.72
CA TRP A 63 25.53 14.70 -2.12
C TRP A 63 26.43 15.65 -2.93
N ALA A 64 27.53 15.08 -3.45
CA ALA A 64 28.55 15.84 -4.20
C ALA A 64 28.06 16.32 -5.59
N SER A 65 27.06 15.65 -6.17
CA SER A 65 26.46 15.96 -7.47
C SER A 65 25.02 16.41 -7.30
N GLY A 66 24.80 17.52 -6.59
CA GLY A 66 23.51 18.24 -6.68
C GLY A 66 23.11 18.48 -8.14
N VAL A 67 21.87 18.86 -8.39
CA VAL A 67 21.34 19.04 -9.76
C VAL A 67 22.20 20.01 -10.54
N ALA A 68 23.07 19.49 -11.40
CA ALA A 68 23.98 20.29 -12.19
C ALA A 68 23.16 21.06 -13.23
N GLY A 69 23.12 22.40 -13.12
CA GLY A 69 22.66 23.26 -14.20
C GLY A 69 21.14 23.41 -14.36
N SER A 70 20.34 23.37 -13.28
CA SER A 70 19.01 23.99 -13.36
C SER A 70 19.19 25.49 -13.53
N ALA A 71 19.15 25.97 -14.78
CA ALA A 71 19.10 27.40 -15.05
C ALA A 71 17.90 28.00 -14.33
N ASP A 72 18.06 29.21 -13.77
CA ASP A 72 16.94 29.93 -13.19
C ASP A 72 15.85 30.10 -14.26
N PRO A 73 14.57 29.84 -13.91
CA PRO A 73 13.49 29.98 -14.87
C PRO A 73 13.40 31.43 -15.34
N SER A 74 13.28 31.63 -16.64
CA SER A 74 12.98 32.95 -17.19
C SER A 74 11.56 33.37 -16.79
N SER A 75 11.25 34.67 -16.96
CA SER A 75 9.88 35.16 -16.75
C SER A 75 8.84 34.53 -17.68
N TRP A 76 9.26 33.87 -18.76
CA TRP A 76 8.36 33.14 -19.66
C TRP A 76 8.12 31.72 -19.17
N ASP A 77 9.13 31.11 -18.56
CA ASP A 77 9.06 29.75 -18.02
C ASP A 77 8.09 29.66 -16.85
N THR A 78 7.96 30.72 -16.04
CA THR A 78 7.06 30.74 -14.88
C THR A 78 5.60 31.05 -15.19
N ARG A 79 5.27 31.43 -16.44
CA ARG A 79 3.90 31.80 -16.82
C ARG A 79 3.08 30.57 -17.17
N VAL A 80 2.03 30.33 -16.40
CA VAL A 80 1.09 29.23 -16.59
C VAL A 80 -0.23 29.78 -17.12
N PHE A 81 -0.72 29.15 -18.20
CA PHE A 81 -1.96 29.51 -18.90
C PHE A 81 -3.01 28.40 -18.82
N ASP A 82 -2.54 27.16 -18.78
CA ASP A 82 -3.30 25.92 -18.84
C ASP A 82 -2.53 24.77 -18.15
N GLU A 83 -3.12 23.57 -18.13
CA GLU A 83 -2.49 22.39 -17.52
C GLU A 83 -1.19 22.00 -18.25
N ASP A 84 -1.14 22.14 -19.58
CA ASP A 84 0.05 21.81 -20.39
C ASP A 84 1.26 22.69 -20.05
N SER A 85 1.06 24.00 -19.88
CA SER A 85 2.13 24.92 -19.46
C SER A 85 2.61 24.65 -18.02
N LEU A 86 1.71 24.25 -17.11
CA LEU A 86 2.11 23.80 -15.77
C LEU A 86 2.91 22.49 -15.84
N GLU A 87 2.46 21.53 -16.64
CA GLU A 87 3.17 20.26 -16.84
C GLU A 87 4.56 20.45 -17.44
N HIS A 88 4.70 21.39 -18.38
CA HIS A 88 5.99 21.78 -18.93
C HIS A 88 6.91 22.35 -17.85
N TYR A 89 6.41 23.27 -17.04
CA TYR A 89 7.15 23.86 -15.91
C TYR A 89 7.62 22.78 -14.93
N LEU A 90 6.72 21.88 -14.52
CA LEU A 90 7.03 20.79 -13.59
C LEU A 90 8.14 19.88 -14.13
N SER A 91 8.04 19.49 -15.41
CA SER A 91 9.04 18.66 -16.09
C SER A 91 10.42 19.31 -16.15
N LYS A 92 10.47 20.64 -16.27
CA LYS A 92 11.71 21.40 -16.48
C LYS A 92 12.39 21.82 -15.18
N PHE A 93 11.63 22.18 -14.15
CA PHE A 93 12.17 22.84 -12.94
C PHE A 93 11.90 22.10 -11.62
N LEU A 94 10.92 21.20 -11.58
CA LEU A 94 10.55 20.48 -10.36
C LEU A 94 11.09 19.06 -10.37
N LEU A 95 10.69 18.26 -11.36
CA LEU A 95 11.01 16.83 -11.43
C LEU A 95 12.50 16.51 -11.55
N PRO A 96 13.35 17.28 -12.27
CA PRO A 96 14.77 16.98 -12.32
C PRO A 96 15.43 16.96 -10.93
N HIS A 97 14.99 17.83 -10.02
CA HIS A 97 15.48 17.84 -8.64
C HIS A 97 15.05 16.59 -7.87
N VAL A 98 13.78 16.21 -8.01
CA VAL A 98 13.24 15.01 -7.38
C VAL A 98 13.93 13.75 -7.91
N ASN A 99 14.04 13.59 -9.23
CA ASN A 99 14.62 12.40 -9.84
C ASN A 99 16.13 12.29 -9.58
N THR A 100 16.87 13.39 -9.58
CA THR A 100 18.31 13.33 -9.21
C THR A 100 18.48 12.94 -7.74
N ALA A 101 17.60 13.43 -6.85
CA ALA A 101 17.60 13.01 -5.45
C ALA A 101 17.20 11.54 -5.27
N LEU A 102 16.23 11.04 -6.04
CA LEU A 102 15.86 9.61 -6.06
C LEU A 102 17.07 8.77 -6.49
N GLY A 103 17.76 9.14 -7.57
CA GLY A 103 18.98 8.46 -8.01
C GLY A 103 20.08 8.46 -6.94
N HIS A 104 20.28 9.58 -6.22
CA HIS A 104 21.22 9.61 -5.11
C HIS A 104 20.79 8.72 -3.94
N ALA A 105 19.50 8.71 -3.59
CA ALA A 105 18.96 7.84 -2.55
C ALA A 105 19.13 6.34 -2.89
N CYS A 106 18.94 5.96 -4.16
CA CYS A 106 19.22 4.61 -4.66
C CYS A 106 20.67 4.21 -4.35
N HIS A 107 21.60 5.15 -4.59
CA HIS A 107 23.03 4.94 -4.40
C HIS A 107 23.41 4.77 -2.94
N VAL A 108 22.88 5.63 -2.07
CA VAL A 108 23.09 5.53 -0.61
C VAL A 108 22.57 4.19 -0.08
N LEU A 109 21.46 3.69 -0.63
CA LEU A 109 20.87 2.41 -0.25
C LEU A 109 21.54 1.19 -0.91
N GLY A 110 22.48 1.38 -1.85
CA GLY A 110 23.08 0.30 -2.63
C GLY A 110 22.07 -0.44 -3.53
N MET A 111 20.98 0.22 -3.91
CA MET A 111 19.88 -0.36 -4.72
C MET A 111 19.99 -0.04 -6.23
N ASP A 112 21.08 0.60 -6.64
CA ASP A 112 21.35 1.09 -8.01
C ASP A 112 21.10 0.09 -9.14
N LYS A 113 21.29 -1.20 -8.87
CA LYS A 113 21.18 -2.25 -9.89
C LYS A 113 19.77 -2.80 -10.06
N ASN A 114 18.87 -2.52 -9.11
CA ASN A 114 17.62 -3.25 -8.97
C ASN A 114 16.37 -2.35 -8.91
N ASN A 115 16.52 -1.04 -8.69
CA ASN A 115 15.38 -0.12 -8.55
C ASN A 115 15.81 1.32 -8.83
N ASP A 116 15.78 1.72 -10.10
CA ASP A 116 15.90 3.10 -10.54
C ASP A 116 14.52 3.77 -10.49
N LEU A 117 14.31 4.68 -9.54
CA LEU A 117 13.03 5.37 -9.43
C LEU A 117 13.06 6.67 -10.24
N ASP A 118 12.13 6.83 -11.17
CA ASP A 118 11.97 8.06 -11.96
C ASP A 118 10.50 8.50 -12.03
N VAL A 119 10.21 9.72 -11.60
CA VAL A 119 8.91 10.36 -11.79
C VAL A 119 8.92 11.05 -13.15
N GLY A 120 8.04 10.61 -14.04
CA GLY A 120 7.97 11.11 -15.40
C GLY A 120 6.54 11.23 -15.92
N ARG A 121 6.44 11.55 -17.20
CA ARG A 121 5.15 11.63 -17.91
C ARG A 121 4.44 10.27 -17.90
N GLY A 122 3.15 10.28 -17.63
CA GLY A 122 2.31 9.08 -17.51
C GLY A 122 2.23 8.24 -18.78
N GLY A 123 2.60 8.77 -19.96
CA GLY A 123 2.66 8.03 -21.22
C GLY A 123 3.62 6.83 -21.23
N ARG A 124 4.45 6.67 -20.19
CA ARG A 124 5.29 5.48 -19.95
C ARG A 124 4.50 4.28 -19.42
N CYS A 125 3.28 4.51 -18.94
CA CYS A 125 2.41 3.52 -18.35
C CYS A 125 1.05 3.51 -19.06
N TYR A 126 0.49 2.33 -19.28
CA TYR A 126 -0.90 2.19 -19.73
C TYR A 126 -1.58 1.05 -18.97
N TYR A 127 -2.83 1.29 -18.57
CA TYR A 127 -3.69 0.27 -17.95
C TYR A 127 -4.92 0.12 -18.84
N GLY A 128 -5.26 -1.11 -19.19
CA GLY A 128 -6.36 -1.41 -20.10
C GLY A 128 -6.03 -1.18 -21.58
N GLY A 129 -6.87 -1.73 -22.46
CA GLY A 129 -6.77 -1.53 -23.92
C GLY A 129 -7.34 -0.19 -24.39
N ASP A 130 -7.91 0.62 -23.49
CA ASP A 130 -8.50 1.90 -23.84
C ASP A 130 -7.41 2.97 -24.00
N THR A 131 -7.40 3.60 -25.17
CA THR A 131 -6.42 4.63 -25.51
C THR A 131 -6.87 6.04 -25.11
N THR A 132 -8.07 6.19 -24.53
CA THR A 132 -8.66 7.47 -24.14
C THR A 132 -7.87 8.15 -23.02
N ARG A 133 -7.66 9.47 -23.13
CA ARG A 133 -6.90 10.28 -22.15
C ARG A 133 -7.53 10.28 -20.76
N LEU A 134 -8.85 10.11 -20.66
CA LEU A 134 -9.61 10.09 -19.40
C LEU A 134 -9.10 9.05 -18.39
N PHE A 135 -8.50 7.97 -18.89
CA PHE A 135 -8.05 6.83 -18.10
C PHE A 135 -6.53 6.79 -17.91
N LYS A 136 -5.83 7.90 -18.21
CA LYS A 136 -4.37 7.99 -18.17
C LYS A 136 -3.94 9.12 -17.23
N PRO A 137 -3.08 8.83 -16.24
CA PRO A 137 -2.53 9.87 -15.39
C PRO A 137 -1.57 10.76 -16.20
N ASP A 138 -1.46 12.03 -15.83
CA ASP A 138 -0.45 12.93 -16.40
C ASP A 138 0.98 12.51 -16.00
N TRP A 139 1.13 11.89 -14.81
CA TRP A 139 2.41 11.51 -14.21
C TRP A 139 2.42 10.06 -13.71
N SER A 140 3.61 9.46 -13.75
CA SER A 140 3.85 8.13 -13.18
C SER A 140 5.24 8.04 -12.56
N LEU A 141 5.34 7.32 -11.44
CA LEU A 141 6.61 6.79 -10.95
C LEU A 141 6.86 5.43 -11.59
N CYS A 142 8.01 5.29 -12.24
CA CYS A 142 8.42 4.06 -12.93
C CYS A 142 9.72 3.51 -12.34
N SER A 143 10.01 2.24 -12.65
CA SER A 143 11.29 1.58 -12.41
C SER A 143 11.54 0.56 -13.51
N ASP A 144 12.79 0.41 -13.97
CA ASP A 144 13.19 -0.57 -14.97
C ASP A 144 12.96 -2.01 -14.50
N SER A 145 12.95 -2.25 -13.19
CA SER A 145 12.64 -3.56 -12.61
C SER A 145 11.14 -3.85 -12.52
N GLN A 146 10.27 -2.87 -12.80
CA GLN A 146 8.82 -2.96 -12.65
C GLN A 146 8.11 -2.72 -13.98
N THR A 147 8.03 -3.76 -14.81
CA THR A 147 7.34 -3.69 -16.12
C THR A 147 5.97 -4.36 -16.10
N GLN A 148 5.08 -3.89 -16.97
CA GLN A 148 3.78 -4.47 -17.25
C GLN A 148 3.75 -4.88 -18.74
N GLY A 149 3.92 -6.18 -18.99
CA GLY A 149 4.11 -6.67 -20.36
C GLY A 149 5.48 -6.30 -20.93
N SER A 150 5.61 -6.34 -22.25
CA SER A 150 6.92 -6.29 -22.92
C SER A 150 7.48 -4.89 -23.17
N LYS A 151 6.69 -3.82 -23.03
CA LYS A 151 7.09 -2.46 -23.45
C LYS A 151 6.69 -1.33 -22.50
N LEU A 152 5.95 -1.63 -21.44
CA LEU A 152 5.38 -0.62 -20.56
C LEU A 152 5.85 -0.80 -19.13
N TYR A 153 5.98 0.32 -18.42
CA TYR A 153 6.28 0.30 -17.00
C TYR A 153 5.01 0.16 -16.19
N LYS A 154 5.09 -0.57 -15.07
CA LYS A 154 4.08 -0.51 -14.03
C LYS A 154 4.19 0.85 -13.35
N ASN A 155 3.06 1.53 -13.16
CA ASN A 155 3.06 2.78 -12.39
C ASN A 155 2.99 2.49 -10.91
N LEU A 156 3.96 3.02 -10.19
CA LEU A 156 4.08 2.82 -8.76
C LEU A 156 3.39 3.93 -7.97
N LEU A 157 3.19 5.10 -8.58
CA LEU A 157 2.63 6.30 -7.98
C LEU A 157 2.01 7.20 -9.08
N PRO A 158 0.71 7.04 -9.39
CA PRO A 158 0.03 7.91 -10.34
C PRO A 158 -0.06 9.34 -9.81
N GLY A 159 0.00 10.30 -10.73
CA GLY A 159 -0.22 11.71 -10.44
C GLY A 159 -1.00 12.42 -11.53
N ASP A 160 -1.68 13.51 -11.19
CA ASP A 160 -2.47 14.32 -12.13
C ASP A 160 -2.22 15.82 -11.92
N THR A 161 -2.30 16.60 -13.00
CA THR A 161 -2.14 18.05 -12.96
C THR A 161 -3.49 18.74 -13.01
N LYS A 162 -3.67 19.77 -12.20
CA LYS A 162 -4.82 20.69 -12.26
C LYS A 162 -4.34 22.12 -12.09
N LEU A 163 -5.22 23.08 -12.36
CA LEU A 163 -4.97 24.49 -12.04
C LEU A 163 -5.75 24.87 -10.78
N ALA A 164 -5.16 25.72 -9.94
CA ALA A 164 -5.76 26.21 -8.70
C ALA A 164 -7.06 26.99 -8.95
N MET A 165 -7.18 27.63 -10.13
CA MET A 165 -8.43 28.26 -10.59
C MET A 165 -9.58 27.25 -10.83
N LYS A 166 -9.25 26.00 -11.17
CA LYS A 166 -10.25 24.93 -11.41
C LYS A 166 -10.47 24.07 -10.17
N TRP A 167 -9.42 23.81 -9.40
CA TRP A 167 -9.48 22.91 -8.27
C TRP A 167 -8.45 23.26 -7.20
N ARG A 168 -8.87 23.22 -5.93
CA ARG A 168 -8.01 23.26 -4.75
C ARG A 168 -8.59 22.36 -3.68
N SER A 169 -7.74 21.76 -2.86
CA SER A 169 -8.16 20.93 -1.71
C SER A 169 -9.08 21.68 -0.75
N SER A 170 -8.91 22.99 -0.60
CA SER A 170 -9.77 23.82 0.25
C SER A 170 -11.23 23.90 -0.21
N MET A 171 -11.53 23.59 -1.49
CA MET A 171 -12.90 23.54 -2.01
C MET A 171 -13.76 22.47 -1.33
N TYR A 172 -13.15 21.47 -0.69
CA TYR A 172 -13.86 20.53 0.17
C TYR A 172 -14.66 21.21 1.29
N LYS A 173 -14.19 22.36 1.79
CA LYS A 173 -14.81 23.08 2.90
C LYS A 173 -15.80 24.16 2.45
N THR A 174 -16.00 24.36 1.15
CA THR A 174 -16.79 25.48 0.61
C THR A 174 -18.08 24.99 -0.06
N ALA A 175 -18.96 25.94 -0.45
CA ALA A 175 -20.20 25.66 -1.17
C ALA A 175 -20.00 24.98 -2.54
N ALA A 176 -18.76 24.88 -3.03
CA ALA A 176 -18.38 24.14 -4.23
C ALA A 176 -18.13 22.64 -3.96
N HIS A 177 -18.80 22.04 -2.98
CA HIS A 177 -18.53 20.69 -2.47
C HIS A 177 -18.64 19.57 -3.53
N TYR A 178 -19.22 19.81 -4.71
CA TYR A 178 -19.23 18.76 -5.75
C TYR A 178 -17.99 18.83 -6.66
N ALA A 179 -17.45 20.03 -6.90
CA ALA A 179 -16.32 20.22 -7.82
C ALA A 179 -14.98 19.71 -7.27
N TRP A 180 -14.82 19.62 -5.93
CA TRP A 180 -13.59 19.09 -5.34
C TRP A 180 -13.44 17.58 -5.57
N LYS A 181 -14.55 16.84 -5.71
CA LYS A 181 -14.53 15.39 -5.84
C LYS A 181 -13.85 14.95 -7.13
N ASP A 182 -14.09 15.63 -8.25
CA ASP A 182 -13.77 15.07 -9.58
C ASP A 182 -12.28 14.75 -9.77
N PRO A 183 -11.31 15.63 -9.46
CA PRO A 183 -9.89 15.27 -9.54
C PRO A 183 -9.48 14.17 -8.57
N VAL A 184 -10.12 14.08 -7.39
CA VAL A 184 -9.87 13.03 -6.40
C VAL A 184 -10.41 11.67 -6.88
N ARG A 185 -11.58 11.66 -7.52
CA ARG A 185 -12.18 10.47 -8.14
C ARG A 185 -11.34 9.99 -9.32
N GLN A 186 -10.81 10.92 -10.11
CA GLN A 186 -9.93 10.63 -11.24
C GLN A 186 -8.63 9.95 -10.80
N ILE A 187 -7.91 10.52 -9.82
CA ILE A 187 -6.68 9.89 -9.30
C ILE A 187 -6.97 8.57 -8.59
N LEU A 188 -8.08 8.47 -7.86
CA LEU A 188 -8.53 7.23 -7.23
C LEU A 188 -8.79 6.12 -8.26
N TYR A 189 -9.38 6.46 -9.41
CA TYR A 189 -9.52 5.52 -10.52
C TYR A 189 -8.16 4.97 -10.96
N TYR A 190 -7.15 5.83 -11.16
CA TYR A 190 -5.80 5.37 -11.52
C TYR A 190 -5.19 4.47 -10.45
N MET A 191 -5.36 4.82 -9.18
CA MET A 191 -4.88 4.03 -8.05
C MET A 191 -5.53 2.64 -8.00
N LYS A 192 -6.85 2.56 -8.24
CA LYS A 192 -7.60 1.31 -8.34
C LYS A 192 -7.09 0.44 -9.49
N GLU A 193 -6.98 0.99 -10.70
CA GLU A 193 -6.58 0.23 -11.90
C GLU A 193 -5.18 -0.38 -11.76
N VAL A 194 -4.26 0.29 -11.07
CA VAL A 194 -2.89 -0.22 -10.87
C VAL A 194 -2.72 -1.01 -9.57
N GLY A 195 -3.71 -0.96 -8.67
CA GLY A 195 -3.67 -1.61 -7.36
C GLY A 195 -2.65 -0.97 -6.41
N VAL A 196 -2.51 0.36 -6.45
CA VAL A 196 -1.58 1.12 -5.60
C VAL A 196 -2.32 2.03 -4.63
N ARG A 197 -1.78 2.17 -3.41
CA ARG A 197 -2.40 2.93 -2.31
C ARG A 197 -2.03 4.41 -2.26
N TYR A 198 -1.02 4.84 -3.00
CA TYR A 198 -0.56 6.22 -3.01
C TYR A 198 -0.83 6.89 -4.35
N GLY A 199 -1.15 8.17 -4.32
CA GLY A 199 -1.33 9.02 -5.49
C GLY A 199 -1.12 10.48 -5.14
N TRP A 200 -1.09 11.36 -6.13
CA TRP A 200 -0.93 12.79 -5.89
C TRP A 200 -1.62 13.65 -6.94
N LEU A 201 -1.95 14.88 -6.53
CA LEU A 201 -2.47 15.94 -7.38
C LEU A 201 -1.59 17.15 -7.21
N ILE A 202 -1.26 17.85 -8.29
CA ILE A 202 -0.48 19.09 -8.21
C ILE A 202 -1.19 20.22 -8.96
N THR A 203 -1.10 21.40 -8.37
CA THR A 203 -1.56 22.66 -8.94
C THR A 203 -0.48 23.72 -8.87
N ASP A 204 -0.72 24.87 -9.50
CA ASP A 204 0.11 26.07 -9.37
C ASP A 204 0.12 26.67 -7.95
N ALA A 205 -0.70 26.17 -7.02
CA ALA A 205 -0.78 26.65 -5.65
C ALA A 205 -0.42 25.62 -4.58
N GLU A 206 -0.53 24.32 -4.86
CA GLU A 206 -0.35 23.27 -3.86
C GLU A 206 -0.10 21.89 -4.49
N LEU A 207 0.61 21.05 -3.74
CA LEU A 207 0.67 19.60 -3.91
C LEU A 207 -0.27 18.94 -2.89
N VAL A 208 -1.08 17.98 -3.34
CA VAL A 208 -1.95 17.17 -2.49
C VAL A 208 -1.54 15.72 -2.65
N VAL A 209 -1.01 15.12 -1.59
CA VAL A 209 -0.64 13.70 -1.57
C VAL A 209 -1.78 12.89 -0.98
N LEU A 210 -1.99 11.68 -1.49
CA LEU A 210 -3.12 10.84 -1.15
C LEU A 210 -2.67 9.45 -0.70
N ARG A 211 -3.40 8.90 0.26
CA ARG A 211 -3.35 7.49 0.66
C ARG A 211 -4.76 6.93 0.69
N VAL A 212 -4.97 5.78 0.08
CA VAL A 212 -6.30 5.16 -0.06
C VAL A 212 -6.32 3.78 0.56
N SER A 213 -7.39 3.43 1.27
CA SER A 213 -7.74 2.05 1.62
C SER A 213 -9.12 1.67 1.08
N VAL A 214 -9.36 0.38 0.91
CA VAL A 214 -10.64 -0.16 0.41
C VAL A 214 -11.55 -0.61 1.54
N GLU A 215 -12.85 -0.43 1.40
CA GLU A 215 -13.83 -1.05 2.28
C GLU A 215 -14.35 -2.33 1.61
N LEU A 216 -14.01 -3.49 2.21
CA LEU A 216 -14.46 -4.78 1.70
C LEU A 216 -15.93 -5.01 2.06
N THR A 217 -16.73 -5.41 1.08
CA THR A 217 -18.03 -6.01 1.36
C THR A 217 -17.79 -7.32 2.11
N GLY A 218 -18.38 -7.48 3.28
CA GLY A 218 -18.45 -8.80 3.91
C GLY A 218 -19.06 -9.81 2.92
N PRO A 219 -18.75 -11.12 3.01
CA PRO A 219 -19.42 -12.10 2.17
C PRO A 219 -20.92 -11.94 2.36
N GLY A 220 -21.62 -11.43 1.36
CA GLY A 220 -23.04 -11.19 1.46
C GLY A 220 -23.72 -12.48 1.90
N GLN A 221 -24.70 -12.39 2.81
CA GLN A 221 -25.47 -13.51 3.39
C GLN A 221 -26.20 -14.39 2.36
N ALA A 222 -25.93 -14.21 1.07
CA ALA A 222 -26.43 -14.97 -0.07
C ALA A 222 -25.40 -15.93 -0.69
N ILE A 223 -24.12 -15.95 -0.28
CA ILE A 223 -23.15 -16.96 -0.77
C ILE A 223 -23.57 -18.38 -0.38
N ASP A 224 -24.10 -18.56 0.83
CA ASP A 224 -24.61 -19.85 1.32
C ASP A 224 -26.08 -20.10 0.95
N ARG A 225 -26.75 -19.16 0.27
CA ARG A 225 -28.12 -19.41 -0.18
C ARG A 225 -28.05 -20.31 -1.43
N PRO A 226 -28.69 -21.49 -1.41
CA PRO A 226 -28.76 -22.32 -2.60
C PRO A 226 -29.37 -21.51 -3.74
N LYS A 227 -28.65 -21.42 -4.86
CA LYS A 227 -29.15 -20.80 -6.09
C LYS A 227 -30.52 -21.41 -6.38
N ARG A 228 -31.57 -20.58 -6.44
CA ARG A 228 -32.89 -21.03 -6.90
C ARG A 228 -32.69 -21.62 -8.29
N GLN A 229 -32.83 -22.93 -8.42
CA GLN A 229 -32.94 -23.56 -9.73
C GLN A 229 -34.12 -22.87 -10.45
N PRO A 230 -33.95 -22.45 -11.71
CA PRO A 230 -35.09 -22.01 -12.50
C PRO A 230 -36.02 -23.21 -12.63
N CYS A 231 -37.12 -23.19 -11.87
CA CYS A 231 -38.23 -24.07 -12.12
C CYS A 231 -38.71 -23.75 -13.54
N SER A 232 -38.54 -24.71 -14.44
CA SER A 232 -39.11 -24.68 -15.78
C SER A 232 -40.62 -24.51 -15.63
N THR A 233 -41.11 -23.28 -15.75
CA THR A 233 -42.54 -23.00 -15.77
C THR A 233 -43.12 -23.60 -17.04
N LEU A 234 -43.78 -24.74 -16.86
CA LEU A 234 -44.87 -25.17 -17.74
C LEU A 234 -45.81 -23.98 -17.99
N GLY A 235 -46.22 -23.87 -19.25
CA GLY A 235 -46.76 -22.65 -19.84
C GLY A 235 -47.96 -22.02 -19.14
N HIS A 236 -47.94 -20.69 -19.09
CA HIS A 236 -49.14 -19.87 -19.07
C HIS A 236 -49.28 -19.20 -20.44
N SER A 237 -50.18 -19.78 -21.24
CA SER A 237 -50.71 -19.21 -22.47
C SER A 237 -51.32 -17.84 -22.17
N ARG A 238 -50.85 -16.79 -22.85
CA ARG A 238 -51.54 -15.50 -22.85
C ARG A 238 -52.65 -15.57 -23.90
N MET A 239 -53.89 -15.74 -23.43
CA MET A 239 -55.07 -15.48 -24.26
C MET A 239 -55.11 -13.98 -24.59
N SER A 240 -55.05 -13.67 -25.87
CA SER A 240 -55.32 -12.36 -26.42
C SER A 240 -56.84 -12.17 -26.50
N SER A 241 -57.35 -11.15 -25.82
CA SER A 241 -58.71 -10.65 -26.03
C SER A 241 -58.64 -9.17 -26.42
N THR A 242 -59.55 -8.83 -27.31
CA THR A 242 -59.70 -7.68 -28.20
C THR A 242 -60.08 -6.37 -27.52
N GLU A 243 -59.59 -5.28 -28.11
CA GLU A 243 -60.18 -3.94 -28.22
C GLU A 243 -60.64 -3.22 -26.93
N THR A 244 -59.78 -2.32 -26.45
CA THR A 244 -60.18 -0.91 -26.25
C THR A 244 -58.98 -0.02 -26.61
N ASP A 245 -59.15 0.75 -27.68
CA ASP A 245 -58.21 1.75 -28.15
C ASP A 245 -58.19 2.94 -27.19
N VAL A 246 -57.08 3.08 -26.44
CA VAL A 246 -56.71 4.29 -25.71
C VAL A 246 -55.28 4.68 -26.08
N SER A 247 -55.00 4.68 -27.38
CA SER A 247 -53.90 5.49 -27.90
C SER A 247 -54.25 6.98 -27.67
N HIS A 248 -53.27 7.77 -27.24
CA HIS A 248 -53.29 9.25 -27.02
C HIS A 248 -53.37 9.82 -25.59
N LEU A 249 -53.42 9.03 -24.50
CA LEU A 249 -53.27 9.56 -23.13
C LEU A 249 -52.07 9.01 -22.31
N SER A 250 -51.25 8.13 -22.87
CA SER A 250 -50.09 7.55 -22.18
C SER A 250 -48.76 8.31 -22.36
N SER A 251 -48.71 9.36 -23.19
CA SER A 251 -47.50 10.15 -23.41
C SER A 251 -47.30 11.31 -22.42
N ALA A 252 -48.34 11.69 -21.65
CA ALA A 252 -48.28 12.83 -20.72
C ALA A 252 -48.08 12.45 -19.24
N LEU A 253 -47.98 11.15 -18.91
CA LEU A 253 -47.73 10.66 -17.54
C LEU A 253 -46.41 9.88 -17.39
N GLN A 254 -45.59 9.78 -18.44
CA GLN A 254 -44.19 9.33 -18.32
C GLN A 254 -43.25 10.41 -17.72
N GLY A 255 -43.81 11.48 -17.17
CA GLY A 255 -43.08 12.65 -16.65
C GLY A 255 -42.89 12.70 -15.13
N THR A 256 -43.31 11.68 -14.37
CA THR A 256 -43.07 11.62 -12.91
C THR A 256 -42.82 10.19 -12.44
N SER A 257 -41.68 9.62 -12.82
CA SER A 257 -41.04 8.56 -12.02
C SER A 257 -39.79 9.17 -11.41
N LEU A 258 -39.84 9.42 -10.11
CA LEU A 258 -38.68 9.71 -9.28
C LEU A 258 -37.76 8.48 -9.38
N ASN A 259 -36.81 8.51 -10.32
CA ASN A 259 -35.77 7.50 -10.45
C ASN A 259 -34.76 7.68 -9.33
N ASN A 260 -35.15 7.20 -8.16
CA ASN A 260 -34.29 6.96 -7.02
C ASN A 260 -33.74 5.53 -7.12
N SER A 261 -32.66 5.34 -7.88
CA SER A 261 -31.50 4.53 -7.46
C SER A 261 -30.50 4.41 -8.62
N LEU A 262 -29.44 5.19 -8.51
CA LEU A 262 -28.13 4.89 -9.10
C LEU A 262 -27.64 3.58 -8.45
N TYR A 263 -27.62 2.48 -9.20
CA TYR A 263 -26.88 1.29 -8.81
C TYR A 263 -26.26 0.69 -10.07
N ALA A 264 -25.03 1.13 -10.36
CA ALA A 264 -24.09 0.27 -11.07
C ALA A 264 -23.63 -0.78 -10.04
N PRO A 265 -23.64 -2.08 -10.36
CA PRO A 265 -23.18 -3.09 -9.42
C PRO A 265 -21.70 -2.84 -9.07
N PRO A 266 -21.30 -2.93 -7.79
CA PRO A 266 -19.91 -2.76 -7.41
C PRO A 266 -19.07 -3.86 -8.06
N ASP A 267 -18.06 -3.41 -8.77
CA ASP A 267 -16.99 -4.22 -9.31
C ASP A 267 -16.23 -4.83 -8.13
N ASN A 268 -16.29 -6.17 -7.99
CA ASN A 268 -15.48 -6.97 -7.07
C ASN A 268 -15.63 -6.72 -5.55
N GLY A 269 -16.84 -6.45 -5.04
CA GLY A 269 -17.08 -6.47 -3.58
C GLY A 269 -16.31 -5.39 -2.80
N VAL A 270 -16.09 -4.23 -3.43
CA VAL A 270 -15.63 -3.00 -2.77
C VAL A 270 -16.81 -2.04 -2.72
N GLU A 271 -17.19 -1.61 -1.51
CA GLU A 271 -18.35 -0.73 -1.30
C GLU A 271 -17.95 0.75 -1.30
N ALA A 272 -16.78 1.07 -0.71
CA ALA A 272 -16.29 2.44 -0.61
C ALA A 272 -14.75 2.50 -0.56
N TYR A 273 -14.22 3.71 -0.71
CA TYR A 273 -12.81 4.03 -0.55
C TYR A 273 -12.63 5.05 0.56
N HIS A 274 -11.73 4.78 1.50
CA HIS A 274 -11.33 5.77 2.49
C HIS A 274 -10.08 6.49 1.98
N VAL A 275 -10.22 7.79 1.75
CA VAL A 275 -9.16 8.65 1.21
C VAL A 275 -8.58 9.51 2.33
N GLU A 276 -7.28 9.40 2.55
CA GLU A 276 -6.51 10.31 3.39
C GLU A 276 -5.68 11.25 2.52
N TYR A 277 -5.57 12.52 2.91
CA TYR A 277 -4.81 13.52 2.16
C TYR A 277 -3.93 14.40 3.04
N GLN A 278 -2.85 14.91 2.46
CA GLN A 278 -2.09 16.01 3.04
C GLN A 278 -1.78 17.04 1.95
N THR A 279 -2.10 18.32 2.24
CA THR A 279 -1.82 19.45 1.36
C THR A 279 -0.48 20.09 1.74
N ILE A 280 0.32 20.41 0.73
CA ILE A 280 1.61 21.09 0.81
C ILE A 280 1.54 22.34 -0.09
N PRO A 281 1.41 23.55 0.50
CA PRO A 281 1.41 24.80 -0.25
C PRO A 281 2.70 25.03 -1.06
N TRP A 282 2.58 25.75 -2.18
CA TRP A 282 3.72 26.05 -3.06
C TRP A 282 4.78 26.91 -2.40
N GLU A 283 4.34 27.84 -1.55
CA GLU A 283 5.19 28.74 -0.78
C GLU A 283 5.97 28.04 0.33
N ASN A 284 5.65 26.78 0.65
CA ASN A 284 6.39 26.07 1.68
C ASN A 284 7.83 25.84 1.22
N SER A 285 8.73 26.38 2.03
CA SER A 285 10.16 26.10 2.00
C SER A 285 10.65 25.91 3.43
N GLY A 286 11.85 25.35 3.57
CA GLY A 286 12.46 25.12 4.87
C GLY A 286 12.78 23.66 5.13
N HIS A 287 13.70 23.46 6.08
CA HIS A 287 14.29 22.16 6.38
C HIS A 287 13.32 21.23 7.13
N LYS A 288 13.68 20.81 8.34
CA LYS A 288 13.09 19.68 9.07
C LYS A 288 11.67 19.95 9.60
N SER A 289 11.21 21.21 9.55
CA SER A 289 9.96 21.65 10.15
C SER A 289 8.76 21.65 9.20
N GLN A 290 8.98 21.74 7.89
CA GLN A 290 7.92 21.84 6.90
C GLN A 290 8.29 21.08 5.62
N LEU A 291 7.28 20.58 4.92
CA LEU A 291 7.47 19.93 3.62
C LEU A 291 7.40 21.00 2.53
N SER A 292 8.43 21.10 1.70
CA SER A 292 8.33 21.71 0.37
C SER A 292 7.68 20.72 -0.60
N ILE A 293 7.22 21.19 -1.77
CA ILE A 293 6.64 20.31 -2.79
C ILE A 293 7.65 19.27 -3.28
N ARG A 294 8.90 19.68 -3.57
CA ARG A 294 9.97 18.77 -4.02
C ARG A 294 10.25 17.68 -2.99
N LEU A 295 10.39 18.06 -1.72
CA LEU A 295 10.70 17.13 -0.65
C LEU A 295 9.53 16.18 -0.36
N ALA A 296 8.30 16.67 -0.37
CA ALA A 296 7.11 15.85 -0.24
C ALA A 296 7.00 14.82 -1.37
N LEU A 297 7.20 15.23 -2.62
CA LEU A 297 7.13 14.33 -3.77
C LEU A 297 8.24 13.28 -3.72
N PHE A 298 9.46 13.66 -3.31
CA PHE A 298 10.55 12.72 -3.06
C PHE A 298 10.17 11.66 -2.02
N TYR A 299 9.67 12.06 -0.85
CA TYR A 299 9.28 11.10 0.19
C TYR A 299 8.14 10.18 -0.28
N LEU A 300 7.14 10.73 -0.96
CA LEU A 300 6.04 9.93 -1.49
C LEU A 300 6.54 8.91 -2.54
N ALA A 301 7.47 9.32 -3.41
CA ALA A 301 8.07 8.43 -4.39
C ALA A 301 8.92 7.33 -3.75
N MET A 302 9.71 7.64 -2.71
CA MET A 302 10.44 6.64 -1.93
C MET A 302 9.49 5.63 -1.27
N MET A 303 8.39 6.12 -0.67
CA MET A 303 7.36 5.27 -0.05
C MET A 303 6.67 4.35 -1.05
N ALA A 304 6.35 4.85 -2.24
CA ALA A 304 5.69 4.07 -3.29
C ALA A 304 6.65 3.11 -4.01
N GLY A 305 7.91 3.51 -4.19
CA GLY A 305 8.92 2.74 -4.90
C GLY A 305 9.47 1.58 -4.08
N TYR A 306 9.81 1.84 -2.81
CA TYR A 306 10.45 0.87 -1.92
C TYR A 306 9.52 0.34 -0.83
N GLY A 307 8.63 1.17 -0.28
CA GLY A 307 7.70 0.77 0.78
C GLY A 307 6.52 -0.07 0.31
N ALA A 308 5.64 -0.44 1.25
CA ALA A 308 4.39 -1.12 0.91
C ALA A 308 3.46 -0.18 0.14
N ARG A 309 3.20 -0.55 -1.12
CA ARG A 309 2.36 0.21 -2.06
C ARG A 309 1.03 -0.43 -2.40
N SER A 310 0.79 -1.68 -2.04
CA SER A 310 -0.44 -2.40 -2.43
C SER A 310 -1.68 -1.73 -1.85
N LEU A 311 -2.74 -1.64 -2.66
CA LEU A 311 -4.06 -1.20 -2.21
C LEU A 311 -4.70 -2.29 -1.33
N LEU A 312 -4.92 -2.00 -0.04
CA LEU A 312 -5.44 -2.94 0.96
C LEU A 312 -6.57 -2.32 1.80
N PRO A 313 -7.37 -3.14 2.52
CA PRO A 313 -8.46 -2.64 3.34
C PRO A 313 -8.00 -1.88 4.59
N ALA A 314 -6.88 -2.31 5.15
CA ALA A 314 -6.19 -1.61 6.23
C ALA A 314 -4.69 -1.72 6.02
N TYR A 315 -3.96 -0.84 6.69
CA TYR A 315 -2.50 -0.79 6.67
C TYR A 315 -1.96 -0.86 8.08
N PRO A 316 -0.77 -1.47 8.28
CA PRO A 316 -0.15 -1.43 9.58
C PRO A 316 0.31 0.01 9.88
N ALA A 317 0.73 0.24 11.13
CA ALA A 317 1.18 1.52 11.60
C ALA A 317 2.26 2.14 10.68
N PHE A 318 2.33 3.47 10.68
CA PHE A 318 3.26 4.18 9.80
C PHE A 318 4.74 3.88 10.12
N ASP A 319 5.03 3.47 11.36
CA ASP A 319 6.36 3.15 11.87
C ASP A 319 6.59 1.66 12.14
N SER A 320 5.85 0.80 11.46
CA SER A 320 5.96 -0.64 11.65
C SER A 320 6.97 -1.28 10.71
N CYS A 321 7.36 -2.49 11.07
CA CYS A 321 8.13 -3.38 10.21
C CYS A 321 7.52 -4.78 10.22
N TRP A 322 7.97 -5.63 9.30
CA TRP A 322 7.65 -7.06 9.25
C TRP A 322 8.86 -7.84 8.75
N TRP A 323 8.82 -9.17 8.85
CA TRP A 323 9.91 -10.03 8.36
C TRP A 323 10.17 -9.86 6.86
N CYS A 324 11.43 -9.80 6.46
CA CYS A 324 11.81 -9.78 5.06
C CYS A 324 11.68 -11.17 4.44
N ASP A 325 10.86 -11.31 3.41
CA ASP A 325 10.68 -12.59 2.72
C ASP A 325 11.97 -13.11 2.10
N SER A 326 12.81 -12.21 1.55
CA SER A 326 14.07 -12.57 0.89
C SER A 326 15.22 -12.84 1.87
N ASN A 327 15.10 -12.43 3.13
CA ASN A 327 16.13 -12.67 4.14
C ASN A 327 15.53 -12.80 5.55
N ALA A 328 15.57 -14.01 6.09
CA ALA A 328 14.96 -14.36 7.38
C ALA A 328 15.53 -13.59 8.59
N ASP A 329 16.74 -13.03 8.47
CA ASP A 329 17.41 -12.28 9.53
C ASP A 329 17.12 -10.76 9.48
N LEU A 330 16.32 -10.30 8.51
CA LEU A 330 16.01 -8.89 8.29
C LEU A 330 14.51 -8.61 8.45
N PHE A 331 14.21 -7.38 8.84
CA PHE A 331 12.87 -6.81 8.92
C PHE A 331 12.77 -5.65 7.93
N VAL A 332 11.71 -5.61 7.14
CA VAL A 332 11.43 -4.51 6.20
C VAL A 332 10.50 -3.51 6.87
N HIS A 333 10.87 -2.23 6.84
CA HIS A 333 10.02 -1.17 7.36
C HIS A 333 8.87 -0.86 6.39
N ASN A 334 7.65 -0.68 6.90
CA ASN A 334 6.43 -0.48 6.12
C ASN A 334 6.45 0.70 5.16
N THR A 335 6.76 1.86 5.70
CA THR A 335 6.77 3.11 4.95
C THR A 335 7.98 3.24 4.04
N THR A 336 9.18 2.83 4.48
CA THR A 336 10.41 3.08 3.73
C THR A 336 10.86 1.93 2.84
N GLY A 337 10.43 0.69 3.12
CA GLY A 337 10.93 -0.50 2.44
C GLY A 337 12.37 -0.86 2.78
N ILE A 338 13.01 -0.15 3.70
CA ILE A 338 14.42 -0.34 4.02
C ILE A 338 14.54 -1.51 4.99
N PRO A 339 15.38 -2.53 4.67
CA PRO A 339 15.61 -3.65 5.57
C PRO A 339 16.52 -3.25 6.74
N SER A 340 16.22 -3.77 7.93
CA SER A 340 16.95 -3.57 9.18
C SER A 340 17.06 -4.89 9.94
N LYS A 341 18.12 -5.04 10.75
CA LYS A 341 18.25 -6.17 11.68
C LYS A 341 17.42 -5.99 12.96
N ILE A 342 17.05 -4.76 13.27
CA ILE A 342 16.32 -4.41 14.48
C ILE A 342 14.91 -4.00 14.05
N PRO A 343 13.87 -4.72 14.51
CA PRO A 343 12.49 -4.38 14.20
C PRO A 343 12.04 -3.14 15.01
N HIS A 344 11.21 -2.31 14.37
CA HIS A 344 10.44 -1.23 14.99
C HIS A 344 8.95 -1.55 14.86
N ASN A 345 8.20 -1.56 15.98
CA ASN A 345 6.75 -1.81 16.02
C ASN A 345 6.30 -2.93 15.06
N LEU A 346 6.68 -4.17 15.35
CA LEU A 346 6.48 -5.30 14.44
C LEU A 346 4.98 -5.56 14.21
N GLU A 347 4.52 -5.41 12.96
CA GLU A 347 3.12 -5.59 12.55
C GLU A 347 3.06 -6.21 11.16
N HIS A 348 2.10 -7.10 10.93
CA HIS A 348 1.94 -7.76 9.64
C HIS A 348 1.57 -6.76 8.51
N PRO A 349 2.15 -6.87 7.30
CA PRO A 349 1.95 -5.91 6.21
C PRO A 349 0.50 -5.80 5.73
N ASN A 350 -0.28 -6.87 5.89
CA ASN A 350 -1.72 -6.89 5.65
C ASN A 350 -2.46 -7.22 6.96
N PRO A 351 -2.91 -6.22 7.74
CA PRO A 351 -3.57 -6.46 9.01
C PRO A 351 -4.89 -7.22 8.88
N THR A 352 -5.55 -7.12 7.72
CA THR A 352 -6.82 -7.76 7.39
C THR A 352 -6.67 -9.10 6.67
N GLY A 353 -5.43 -9.55 6.42
CA GLY A 353 -5.17 -10.83 5.78
C GLY A 353 -5.60 -12.01 6.64
N GLN A 354 -5.73 -13.19 6.02
CA GLN A 354 -5.95 -14.41 6.79
C GLN A 354 -4.77 -14.62 7.76
N ARG A 355 -5.08 -14.64 9.05
CA ARG A 355 -4.10 -14.84 10.12
C ARG A 355 -4.24 -16.22 10.73
N GLY A 356 -3.21 -16.60 11.47
CA GLY A 356 -3.29 -17.70 12.42
C GLY A 356 -2.42 -18.88 12.04
N PRO A 357 -2.36 -19.87 12.93
CA PRO A 357 -1.47 -21.01 12.78
C PRO A 357 -1.94 -21.91 11.63
N ALA A 358 -1.14 -22.02 10.59
CA ALA A 358 -1.29 -23.00 9.54
C ALA A 358 -0.33 -24.14 9.83
N PHE A 359 -0.86 -25.35 9.79
CA PHE A 359 -0.10 -26.56 10.07
C PHE A 359 0.03 -27.41 8.81
N THR A 360 1.18 -28.05 8.65
CA THR A 360 1.41 -29.10 7.66
C THR A 360 1.76 -30.41 8.35
N SER A 361 1.55 -31.53 7.65
CA SER A 361 1.92 -32.88 8.10
C SER A 361 2.79 -33.53 7.04
N GLU A 362 3.85 -34.20 7.45
CA GLU A 362 4.68 -35.00 6.57
C GLU A 362 4.08 -36.41 6.39
N THR A 363 4.15 -36.96 5.18
CA THR A 363 3.77 -38.35 4.93
C THR A 363 4.63 -39.30 5.77
N GLY A 364 4.03 -39.97 6.75
CA GLY A 364 4.71 -40.91 7.64
C GLY A 364 4.99 -40.38 9.05
N ARG A 365 4.70 -39.11 9.36
CA ARG A 365 4.72 -38.59 10.75
C ARG A 365 3.30 -38.23 11.21
N PRO A 366 2.92 -38.56 12.46
CA PRO A 366 1.62 -38.16 13.02
C PRO A 366 1.60 -36.69 13.47
N GLU A 367 2.78 -36.05 13.59
CA GLU A 367 2.92 -34.70 14.10
C GLU A 367 2.57 -33.64 13.05
N LYS A 368 1.96 -32.55 13.51
CA LYS A 368 1.67 -31.35 12.73
C LYS A 368 2.69 -30.27 13.05
N PHE A 369 3.25 -29.66 12.02
CA PHE A 369 4.24 -28.60 12.14
C PHE A 369 3.65 -27.27 11.70
N LEU A 370 3.93 -26.21 12.47
CA LEU A 370 3.61 -24.84 12.03
C LEU A 370 4.39 -24.51 10.77
N THR A 371 3.77 -23.84 9.81
CA THR A 371 4.50 -23.35 8.63
C THR A 371 5.16 -22.01 8.94
N ARG A 372 6.37 -21.78 8.41
CA ARG A 372 7.10 -20.52 8.60
C ARG A 372 6.29 -19.31 8.12
N ALA A 373 5.66 -19.42 6.96
CA ALA A 373 4.79 -18.39 6.41
C ALA A 373 3.66 -18.01 7.38
N SER A 374 3.06 -19.00 8.06
CA SER A 374 2.02 -18.73 9.06
C SER A 374 2.59 -18.06 10.31
N VAL A 375 3.74 -18.51 10.82
CA VAL A 375 4.39 -17.92 12.00
C VAL A 375 4.66 -16.43 11.80
N GLN A 376 5.03 -16.02 10.59
CA GLN A 376 5.25 -14.60 10.23
C GLN A 376 3.97 -13.75 10.23
N THR A 377 2.78 -14.39 10.23
CA THR A 377 1.46 -13.72 10.32
C THR A 377 0.89 -13.65 11.73
N LEU A 378 1.54 -14.29 12.70
CA LEU A 378 1.09 -14.35 14.08
C LEU A 378 1.29 -13.02 14.80
N ASP A 379 0.50 -12.78 15.83
CA ASP A 379 0.69 -11.64 16.72
C ASP A 379 1.98 -11.81 17.52
N ILE A 380 2.66 -10.71 17.85
CA ILE A 380 3.91 -10.74 18.62
C ILE A 380 3.69 -10.16 20.00
N ASP A 381 4.14 -10.90 21.01
CA ASP A 381 4.30 -10.36 22.34
C ASP A 381 5.60 -9.53 22.37
N LEU A 382 5.44 -8.21 22.41
CA LEU A 382 6.59 -7.29 22.37
C LEU A 382 7.49 -7.37 23.60
N GLN A 383 6.98 -7.86 24.75
CA GLN A 383 7.80 -8.02 25.96
C GLN A 383 8.68 -9.25 25.86
N ARG A 384 8.14 -10.35 25.31
CA ARG A 384 8.86 -11.62 25.13
C ARG A 384 9.62 -11.70 23.80
N GLN A 385 9.30 -10.83 22.85
CA GLN A 385 9.75 -10.90 21.46
C GLN A 385 9.50 -12.27 20.84
N GLN A 386 8.28 -12.77 21.01
CA GLN A 386 7.86 -14.09 20.54
C GLN A 386 6.52 -13.99 19.81
N PRO A 387 6.37 -14.64 18.65
CA PRO A 387 5.05 -14.81 18.04
C PRO A 387 4.17 -15.67 18.94
N TYR A 388 2.88 -15.42 18.94
CA TYR A 388 1.91 -16.23 19.66
C TYR A 388 0.61 -16.38 18.88
N TYR A 389 -0.14 -17.42 19.21
CA TYR A 389 -1.52 -17.59 18.77
C TYR A 389 -2.38 -18.08 19.92
N ASP A 390 -3.64 -17.71 19.88
CA ASP A 390 -4.61 -18.10 20.89
C ASP A 390 -5.38 -19.34 20.39
N VAL A 391 -5.55 -20.33 21.27
CA VAL A 391 -6.29 -21.58 21.02
C VAL A 391 -7.46 -21.63 21.98
N GLU A 392 -8.65 -21.93 21.46
CA GLU A 392 -9.82 -22.20 22.30
C GLU A 392 -9.84 -23.67 22.70
N GLU A 393 -9.80 -23.92 24.00
CA GLU A 393 -9.85 -25.27 24.59
C GLU A 393 -11.00 -25.33 25.60
N SER A 394 -11.61 -26.51 25.77
CA SER A 394 -12.54 -26.71 26.88
C SER A 394 -11.73 -26.99 28.15
N ASP A 395 -12.05 -26.27 29.23
CA ASP A 395 -11.52 -26.61 30.55
C ASP A 395 -12.11 -27.94 31.07
N GLU A 396 -11.60 -28.40 32.21
CA GLU A 396 -12.02 -29.63 32.88
C GLU A 396 -13.52 -29.65 33.26
N GLN A 397 -14.19 -28.50 33.20
CA GLN A 397 -15.62 -28.33 33.53
C GLN A 397 -16.49 -28.12 32.28
N GLY A 398 -15.91 -28.23 31.08
CA GLY A 398 -16.65 -28.09 29.82
C GLY A 398 -16.78 -26.65 29.31
N LYS A 399 -16.14 -25.67 29.95
CA LYS A 399 -16.22 -24.26 29.58
C LYS A 399 -15.07 -23.91 28.63
N MET A 400 -15.42 -23.24 27.53
CA MET A 400 -14.42 -22.75 26.57
C MET A 400 -13.54 -21.67 27.21
N VAL A 401 -12.23 -21.89 27.17
CA VAL A 401 -11.19 -20.99 27.64
C VAL A 401 -10.18 -20.75 26.53
N THR A 402 -9.69 -19.51 26.43
CA THR A 402 -8.66 -19.14 25.47
C THR A 402 -7.29 -19.31 26.11
N ARG A 403 -6.46 -20.18 25.54
CA ARG A 403 -5.07 -20.41 25.93
C ARG A 403 -4.13 -19.82 24.90
N ARG A 404 -3.19 -18.99 25.36
CA ARG A 404 -2.13 -18.44 24.53
C ARG A 404 -0.96 -19.40 24.39
N ILE A 405 -0.57 -19.70 23.15
CA ILE A 405 0.60 -20.50 22.81
C ILE A 405 1.67 -19.59 22.22
N PHE A 406 2.84 -19.56 22.85
CA PHE A 406 4.01 -18.83 22.35
C PHE A 406 4.84 -19.73 21.45
N VAL A 407 5.30 -19.19 20.33
CA VAL A 407 6.21 -19.84 19.40
C VAL A 407 7.64 -19.52 19.84
N ASP A 408 8.26 -20.46 20.54
CA ASP A 408 9.61 -20.36 21.07
C ASP A 408 10.57 -21.37 20.40
N ASP A 409 11.74 -21.59 21.01
CA ASP A 409 12.78 -22.50 20.53
C ASP A 409 12.45 -23.99 20.71
N ASN A 410 11.28 -24.31 21.26
CA ASN A 410 10.76 -25.68 21.40
C ASN A 410 9.71 -26.01 20.33
N VAL A 411 9.22 -25.03 19.59
CA VAL A 411 8.25 -25.24 18.51
C VAL A 411 8.99 -25.47 17.19
N THR A 412 8.85 -26.69 16.65
CA THR A 412 9.36 -27.02 15.32
C THR A 412 8.47 -26.39 14.24
N ILE A 413 9.12 -25.65 13.35
CA ILE A 413 8.49 -24.93 12.25
C ILE A 413 9.04 -25.49 10.94
N TYR A 414 8.16 -25.67 9.97
CA TYR A 414 8.50 -26.12 8.63
C TYR A 414 8.53 -24.93 7.66
N ASP A 415 9.65 -24.75 6.97
CA ASP A 415 9.81 -23.79 5.89
C ASP A 415 9.56 -24.49 4.54
N ALA A 416 8.44 -24.16 3.91
CA ALA A 416 8.04 -24.75 2.64
C ALA A 416 8.90 -24.29 1.46
N ASP A 417 9.51 -23.10 1.54
CA ASP A 417 10.30 -22.54 0.44
C ASP A 417 11.67 -23.21 0.35
N THR A 418 12.25 -23.54 1.50
CA THR A 418 13.56 -24.21 1.60
C THR A 418 13.46 -25.70 1.85
N ALA A 419 12.25 -26.22 2.12
CA ALA A 419 11.99 -27.60 2.57
C ALA A 419 12.83 -28.00 3.80
N GLN A 420 13.01 -27.07 4.74
CA GLN A 420 13.80 -27.26 5.95
C GLN A 420 12.95 -27.11 7.22
N TYR A 421 13.34 -27.82 8.27
CA TYR A 421 12.85 -27.59 9.61
C TYR A 421 13.74 -26.59 10.34
N GLY A 422 13.17 -25.91 11.31
CA GLY A 422 13.90 -24.96 12.14
C GLY A 422 13.01 -24.45 13.26
N ARG A 423 13.54 -23.48 13.99
CA ARG A 423 12.89 -22.92 15.19
C ARG A 423 13.12 -21.43 15.27
N LEU A 424 12.36 -20.76 16.14
CA LEU A 424 12.60 -19.36 16.46
C LEU A 424 13.41 -19.21 17.73
N GLN A 425 14.48 -18.42 17.67
CA GLN A 425 15.17 -17.90 18.85
C GLN A 425 14.79 -16.42 19.01
N GLY A 426 13.80 -16.14 19.85
CA GLY A 426 13.10 -14.86 19.87
C GLY A 426 12.33 -14.66 18.55
N LEU A 427 12.69 -13.63 17.77
CA LEU A 427 12.11 -13.36 16.44
C LEU A 427 12.97 -13.89 15.28
N ARG A 428 14.11 -14.53 15.58
CA ARG A 428 15.09 -14.97 14.60
C ARG A 428 14.86 -16.42 14.17
N TRP A 429 14.81 -16.64 12.86
CA TRP A 429 14.77 -17.98 12.28
C TRP A 429 16.12 -18.68 12.38
N VAL A 430 16.12 -19.92 12.90
CA VAL A 430 17.29 -20.78 12.97
C VAL A 430 16.95 -22.12 12.32
N PRO A 431 17.50 -22.43 11.13
CA PRO A 431 17.30 -23.74 10.51
C PRO A 431 17.94 -24.84 11.35
N GLU A 432 17.27 -25.97 11.47
CA GLU A 432 17.79 -27.15 12.15
C GLU A 432 18.89 -27.75 11.27
N VAL A 433 20.12 -27.82 11.80
CA VAL A 433 21.26 -28.36 11.06
C VAL A 433 20.98 -29.85 10.84
N ALA A 434 20.96 -30.27 9.57
CA ALA A 434 20.86 -31.68 9.20
C ALA A 434 22.11 -32.44 9.70
N GLY A 435 22.09 -32.91 10.95
CA GLY A 435 23.20 -33.68 11.50
C GLY A 435 23.47 -33.52 13.00
N SER A 436 22.48 -33.77 13.85
CA SER A 436 22.75 -34.32 15.19
C SER A 436 21.55 -35.17 15.62
N GLY A 437 21.53 -36.41 15.14
CA GLY A 437 20.67 -37.43 15.73
C GLY A 437 21.14 -37.66 17.16
N ASP A 438 20.48 -37.00 18.12
CA ASP A 438 20.66 -37.31 19.52
C ASP A 438 19.69 -38.46 19.86
N SER A 439 20.27 -39.64 19.91
CA SER A 439 19.67 -40.87 20.40
C SER A 439 19.15 -40.67 21.83
N ARG A 440 17.87 -40.33 21.97
CA ARG A 440 17.14 -40.60 23.22
C ARG A 440 16.78 -42.08 23.26
N GLU A 441 17.80 -42.90 23.53
CA GLU A 441 17.62 -44.27 23.98
C GLU A 441 16.90 -44.25 25.34
N GLY A 442 15.78 -44.94 25.40
CA GLY A 442 14.91 -44.98 26.56
C GLY A 442 15.63 -45.55 27.79
N LYS A 443 15.57 -44.81 28.90
CA LYS A 443 15.79 -45.36 30.23
C LYS A 443 14.72 -46.42 30.50
N ARG A 444 15.09 -47.70 30.38
CA ARG A 444 14.42 -48.80 31.09
C ARG A 444 14.94 -48.86 32.53
N PRO A 445 14.07 -49.18 33.50
CA PRO A 445 14.42 -49.21 34.92
C PRO A 445 15.26 -50.45 35.24
N SER A 446 16.39 -50.27 35.93
CA SER A 446 17.18 -51.37 36.47
C SER A 446 16.53 -51.88 37.76
N GLU A 447 15.91 -53.05 37.66
CA GLU A 447 15.64 -53.93 38.80
C GLU A 447 16.96 -54.33 39.47
N GLY A 448 17.00 -54.27 40.80
CA GLY A 448 18.12 -54.76 41.58
C GLY A 448 18.23 -56.28 41.54
N PRO A 449 19.37 -56.80 42.02
CA PRO A 449 19.26 -57.93 42.92
C PRO A 449 20.07 -57.76 44.21
N SER A 450 19.47 -58.35 45.22
CA SER A 450 19.91 -58.62 46.58
C SER A 450 21.30 -59.24 46.69
N GLY A 451 21.92 -58.98 47.84
CA GLY A 451 23.28 -59.34 48.20
C GLY A 451 23.67 -60.82 48.17
N SER A 452 24.98 -61.03 48.16
CA SER A 452 25.66 -61.95 49.08
C SER A 452 27.18 -61.71 49.07
N ASP A 453 27.65 -61.06 50.13
CA ASP A 453 28.68 -61.55 51.06
C ASP A 453 29.82 -62.46 50.51
N LYS A 454 31.08 -61.99 50.54
CA LYS A 454 32.23 -62.63 51.24
C LYS A 454 33.61 -62.02 50.91
N ARG A 455 34.29 -61.59 51.99
CA ARG A 455 35.69 -61.85 52.41
C ARG A 455 36.90 -61.42 51.55
N HIS A 456 37.66 -60.50 52.17
CA HIS A 456 39.11 -60.51 52.46
C HIS A 456 40.13 -61.16 51.50
N LYS A 457 41.02 -60.32 50.98
CA LYS A 457 42.52 -60.38 50.97
C LYS A 457 42.94 -59.13 50.17
N LYS A 458 43.90 -58.28 50.55
CA LYS A 458 44.97 -58.32 51.53
C LYS A 458 45.36 -56.87 51.83
#